data_AF-A0A1V4INB3-F1
#
_entry.id   AF-A0A1V4INB3-F1
#
_cell.length_a   1.000
_cell.length_b   1.000
_cell.length_c   1.000
_cell.angle_alpha   90.00
_cell.angle_beta   90.00
_cell.angle_gamma   90.00
#
_symmetry.space_group_name_H-M   'P 1'
#
loop_
_entity.id
_entity.type
_entity.pdbx_description
1 polymer ?
#
loop_
_entity_poly.entity_id
_entity_poly.type
_entity_poly.pdbx_seq_one_letter_code
_entity_poly.pdbx_strand_id
1 'polypeptide(L)'
;MKKTITIDPITRISGFLETKVELQDSTIVNARTSGLLYRGFEKMLKSRNPLDAIYFTERICGICSMAHGMASSLALENALKITVSLNDSYIRSLIHGFEIMQNHIRQFYNLTLPSYVKMPDINPLYSEQYNDYRLPQDINEKLVNHYIESIKYSRMAHEGLAVLGGKAPHAHGVFVGGVTVSINSYNLTKARSIILELKNFINTRMLDDAYVIAKYYDDYFKIGGSYLNFMSYGLFSEYLDAEISYVKPSVSINGQIQNFDSNKITENILNTWYVGTNEIEKPTEQNETDVDINKKSGYSFIKSPNYDGYPMEVGPLARMILCGEYEQRSSCMDRNIARVLETKKIISIMDKISERVRLEPNNQKIYDIPDEALGVGLVDTTRGALGHFVKIENKLIKYYNIITPTVWNMSPTDLLGNPGVGEKALLNTVLANVKEPVEIGRIMRSFDPCVSCATHLITDSGEPLEIQVIV
;
A
#
# COMPACT_ATOMS: atom_id res chain seq x y z
N MET A 1 -24.08 -27.17 -7.91
CA MET A 1 -24.66 -26.02 -8.65
C MET A 1 -23.67 -24.87 -8.58
N LYS A 2 -23.52 -24.05 -9.63
CA LYS A 2 -22.71 -22.83 -9.52
C LYS A 2 -23.39 -21.86 -8.55
N LYS A 3 -22.68 -21.43 -7.50
CA LYS A 3 -23.14 -20.41 -6.54
C LYS A 3 -22.20 -19.20 -6.62
N THR A 4 -22.76 -17.99 -6.61
CA THR A 4 -21.97 -16.76 -6.50
C THR A 4 -22.04 -16.25 -5.06
N ILE A 5 -20.93 -15.76 -4.53
CA ILE A 5 -20.87 -14.94 -3.31
C ILE A 5 -20.33 -13.57 -3.72
N THR A 6 -20.97 -12.51 -3.21
CA THR A 6 -20.46 -11.14 -3.30
C THR A 6 -20.25 -10.65 -1.87
N ILE A 7 -19.08 -10.07 -1.60
CA ILE A 7 -18.80 -9.34 -0.36
C ILE A 7 -18.56 -7.88 -0.75
N ASP A 8 -19.52 -7.02 -0.43
CA ASP A 8 -19.43 -5.57 -0.59
C ASP A 8 -20.06 -4.88 0.63
N PRO A 9 -19.33 -4.00 1.35
CA PRO A 9 -17.88 -3.78 1.24
C PRO A 9 -17.09 -4.91 1.90
N ILE A 10 -15.91 -5.24 1.38
CA ILE A 10 -14.85 -5.83 2.21
C ILE A 10 -14.55 -4.84 3.35
N THR A 11 -14.79 -5.24 4.60
CA THR A 11 -14.57 -4.39 5.79
C THR A 11 -13.15 -4.56 6.36
N ARG A 12 -12.72 -3.66 7.26
CA ARG A 12 -11.35 -3.63 7.84
C ARG A 12 -10.25 -3.51 6.78
N ILE A 13 -10.49 -2.68 5.77
CA ILE A 13 -9.53 -2.19 4.77
C ILE A 13 -9.72 -0.68 4.64
N SER A 14 -9.07 -0.03 3.68
CA SER A 14 -9.36 1.38 3.35
C SER A 14 -9.97 1.52 1.96
N GLY A 15 -11.05 2.29 1.85
CA GLY A 15 -11.83 2.43 0.62
C GLY A 15 -12.84 1.30 0.42
N PHE A 16 -13.48 1.30 -0.75
CA PHE A 16 -14.61 0.42 -1.08
C PHE A 16 -14.17 -0.63 -2.10
N LEU A 17 -14.00 -1.86 -1.63
CA LEU A 17 -13.66 -3.03 -2.44
C LEU A 17 -14.83 -4.02 -2.43
N GLU A 18 -15.46 -4.24 -3.58
CA GLU A 18 -16.27 -5.44 -3.81
C GLU A 18 -15.33 -6.62 -4.11
N THR A 19 -15.66 -7.80 -3.59
CA THR A 19 -15.07 -9.06 -4.03
C THR A 19 -16.18 -10.05 -4.35
N LYS A 20 -16.19 -10.54 -5.59
CA LYS A 20 -17.20 -11.46 -6.12
C LYS A 20 -16.55 -12.76 -6.56
N VAL A 21 -17.06 -13.90 -6.07
CA VAL A 21 -16.50 -15.22 -6.37
C VAL A 21 -17.58 -16.20 -6.84
N GLU A 22 -17.23 -17.06 -7.79
CA GLU A 22 -18.05 -18.19 -8.21
C GLU A 22 -17.51 -19.49 -7.61
N LEU A 23 -18.42 -20.33 -7.13
CA LEU A 23 -18.10 -21.59 -6.47
C LEU A 23 -18.53 -22.80 -7.29
N GLN A 24 -17.67 -23.80 -7.30
CA GLN A 24 -18.02 -25.18 -7.61
C GLN A 24 -17.71 -26.01 -6.36
N ASP A 25 -18.74 -26.61 -5.77
CA ASP A 25 -18.63 -27.53 -4.62
C ASP A 25 -17.74 -26.96 -3.49
N SER A 26 -18.08 -25.74 -3.06
CA SER A 26 -17.39 -24.89 -2.08
C SER A 26 -15.98 -24.38 -2.46
N THR A 27 -15.44 -24.76 -3.63
CA THR A 27 -14.15 -24.28 -4.14
C THR A 27 -14.36 -23.04 -5.02
N ILE A 28 -13.56 -21.99 -4.81
CA ILE A 28 -13.56 -20.80 -5.68
C ILE A 28 -12.95 -21.14 -7.04
N VAL A 29 -13.74 -21.04 -8.10
CA VAL A 29 -13.33 -21.31 -9.49
C VAL A 29 -13.22 -20.04 -10.36
N ASN A 30 -13.82 -18.94 -9.90
CA ASN A 30 -13.69 -17.62 -10.52
C ASN A 30 -13.71 -16.54 -9.42
N ALA A 31 -12.99 -15.45 -9.60
CA ALA A 31 -12.93 -14.33 -8.66
C ALA A 31 -12.79 -13.00 -9.41
N ARG A 32 -13.45 -11.95 -8.92
CA ARG A 32 -13.29 -10.58 -9.37
C ARG A 32 -13.12 -9.63 -8.19
N THR A 33 -12.17 -8.71 -8.32
CA THR A 33 -11.95 -7.63 -7.33
C THR A 33 -12.26 -6.28 -7.97
N SER A 34 -13.14 -5.51 -7.35
CA SER A 34 -13.58 -4.22 -7.88
C SER A 34 -13.40 -3.09 -6.87
N GLY A 35 -12.64 -2.07 -7.26
CA GLY A 35 -12.67 -0.78 -6.57
C GLY A 35 -13.76 0.10 -7.15
N LEU A 36 -14.67 0.57 -6.29
CA LEU A 36 -15.95 1.19 -6.67
C LEU A 36 -15.94 2.75 -6.68
N LEU A 37 -14.77 3.40 -6.79
CA LEU A 37 -14.59 4.83 -6.47
C LEU A 37 -13.87 5.64 -7.61
N TYR A 38 -14.13 6.95 -7.84
CA TYR A 38 -13.41 7.75 -8.90
C TYR A 38 -12.54 8.98 -8.51
N ARG A 39 -13.02 10.23 -8.51
CA ARG A 39 -12.25 11.53 -8.51
C ARG A 39 -11.38 11.78 -9.75
N GLY A 40 -10.35 10.96 -9.97
CA GLY A 40 -9.32 11.23 -10.97
C GLY A 40 -8.34 12.35 -10.59
N PHE A 41 -7.43 12.10 -9.63
CA PHE A 41 -6.35 13.04 -9.29
C PHE A 41 -5.47 13.39 -10.49
N GLU A 42 -5.21 12.42 -11.36
CA GLU A 42 -4.48 12.56 -12.64
C GLU A 42 -5.07 13.71 -13.49
N LYS A 43 -6.40 13.73 -13.67
CA LYS A 43 -7.12 14.81 -14.35
C LYS A 43 -7.05 16.12 -13.57
N MET A 44 -7.25 16.08 -12.25
CA MET A 44 -7.24 17.29 -11.40
C MET A 44 -5.88 18.00 -11.34
N LEU A 45 -4.77 17.31 -11.60
CA LEU A 45 -3.42 17.86 -11.61
C LEU A 45 -3.07 18.61 -12.91
N LYS A 46 -3.79 18.36 -14.01
CA LYS A 46 -3.54 19.02 -15.30
C LYS A 46 -3.63 20.55 -15.17
N SER A 47 -2.70 21.24 -15.80
CA SER A 47 -2.54 22.71 -15.79
C SER A 47 -2.26 23.35 -14.42
N ARG A 48 -1.90 22.58 -13.38
CA ARG A 48 -1.41 23.13 -12.10
C ARG A 48 0.08 23.46 -12.12
N ASN A 49 0.53 24.24 -11.14
CA ASN A 49 1.95 24.38 -10.84
C ASN A 49 2.50 23.00 -10.40
N PRO A 50 3.63 22.52 -10.96
CA PRO A 50 4.22 21.24 -10.60
C PRO A 50 4.48 21.04 -9.09
N LEU A 51 4.81 22.11 -8.34
CA LEU A 51 5.07 22.02 -6.90
C LEU A 51 3.82 21.72 -6.06
N ASP A 52 2.62 22.09 -6.55
CA ASP A 52 1.36 21.79 -5.87
C ASP A 52 1.11 20.27 -5.76
N ALA A 53 1.65 19.50 -6.71
CA ALA A 53 1.43 18.06 -6.81
C ALA A 53 1.89 17.31 -5.55
N ILE A 54 2.91 17.79 -4.85
CA ILE A 54 3.42 17.15 -3.62
C ILE A 54 2.31 17.05 -2.58
N TYR A 55 1.74 18.18 -2.18
CA TYR A 55 0.69 18.19 -1.17
C TYR A 55 -0.66 17.75 -1.72
N PHE A 56 -0.95 18.01 -3.00
CA PHE A 56 -2.20 17.58 -3.62
C PHE A 56 -2.30 16.04 -3.67
N THR A 57 -1.25 15.35 -4.10
CA THR A 57 -1.23 13.88 -4.16
C THR A 57 -1.30 13.20 -2.80
N GLU A 58 -0.85 13.84 -1.70
CA GLU A 58 -1.09 13.28 -0.36
C GLU A 58 -2.58 13.05 -0.05
N ARG A 59 -3.49 13.82 -0.66
CA ARG A 59 -4.95 13.71 -0.44
C ARG A 59 -5.58 12.56 -1.22
N ILE A 60 -4.80 11.84 -2.04
CA ILE A 60 -5.19 10.53 -2.57
C ILE A 60 -5.49 9.58 -1.40
N CYS A 61 -4.69 9.63 -0.32
CA CYS A 61 -4.74 8.62 0.72
C CYS A 61 -4.37 9.15 2.11
N GLY A 62 -5.33 9.28 3.03
CA GLY A 62 -5.07 9.67 4.44
C GLY A 62 -4.39 8.61 5.32
N ILE A 63 -3.75 7.61 4.69
CA ILE A 63 -3.18 6.41 5.32
C ILE A 63 -1.69 6.31 4.99
N CYS A 64 -1.34 6.29 3.71
CA CYS A 64 0.02 6.46 3.22
C CYS A 64 0.14 7.80 2.48
N SER A 65 -0.24 8.87 3.18
CA SER A 65 -0.31 10.23 2.66
C SER A 65 1.06 10.76 2.27
N MET A 66 2.04 10.55 3.16
CA MET A 66 3.39 11.06 3.03
C MET A 66 4.14 10.32 1.93
N ALA A 67 3.86 9.03 1.72
CA ALA A 67 4.39 8.26 0.59
C ALA A 67 4.05 8.87 -0.78
N HIS A 68 2.84 9.43 -0.97
CA HIS A 68 2.50 10.16 -2.20
C HIS A 68 3.29 11.48 -2.31
N GLY A 69 3.43 12.22 -1.20
CA GLY A 69 4.30 13.40 -1.15
C GLY A 69 5.77 13.08 -1.47
N MET A 70 6.28 11.94 -1.01
CA MET A 70 7.61 11.41 -1.34
C MET A 70 7.72 11.10 -2.83
N ALA A 71 6.84 10.25 -3.37
CA ALA A 71 6.87 9.86 -4.78
C ALA A 71 6.73 11.08 -5.71
N SER A 72 5.87 12.05 -5.36
CA SER A 72 5.75 13.30 -6.09
C SER A 72 6.99 14.18 -5.98
N SER A 73 7.65 14.25 -4.82
CA SER A 73 8.90 15.01 -4.65
C SER A 73 10.03 14.39 -5.47
N LEU A 74 10.17 13.07 -5.46
CA LEU A 74 11.14 12.33 -6.28
C LEU A 74 10.89 12.53 -7.79
N ALA A 75 9.63 12.51 -8.22
CA ALA A 75 9.26 12.75 -9.61
C ALA A 75 9.65 14.17 -10.07
N LEU A 76 9.38 15.18 -9.24
CA LEU A 76 9.75 16.57 -9.52
C LEU A 76 11.27 16.78 -9.45
N GLU A 77 11.98 16.15 -8.50
CA GLU A 77 13.45 16.18 -8.43
C GLU A 77 14.09 15.57 -9.68
N ASN A 78 13.52 14.48 -10.18
CA ASN A 78 13.93 13.86 -11.44
C ASN A 78 13.65 14.76 -12.65
N ALA A 79 12.54 15.50 -12.68
CA ALA A 79 12.23 16.48 -13.74
C ALA A 79 13.18 17.69 -13.70
N LEU A 80 13.34 18.30 -12.52
CA LEU A 80 14.11 19.53 -12.29
C LEU A 80 15.63 19.29 -12.18
N LYS A 81 16.09 18.02 -12.22
CA LYS A 81 17.50 17.61 -12.05
C LYS A 81 18.11 18.07 -10.72
N ILE A 82 17.32 17.95 -9.65
CA ILE A 82 17.71 18.31 -8.28
C ILE A 82 18.21 17.07 -7.55
N THR A 83 19.39 17.19 -6.93
CA THR A 83 19.93 16.19 -6.02
C THR A 83 19.77 16.67 -4.58
N VAL A 84 19.31 15.78 -3.72
CA VAL A 84 19.01 16.02 -2.30
C VAL A 84 20.26 15.70 -1.45
N SER A 85 20.47 16.40 -0.33
CA SER A 85 21.61 16.10 0.54
C SER A 85 21.42 14.76 1.26
N LEU A 86 22.53 14.09 1.60
CA LEU A 86 22.46 12.81 2.32
C LEU A 86 21.78 12.95 3.70
N ASN A 87 21.91 14.11 4.35
CA ASN A 87 21.25 14.39 5.63
C ASN A 87 19.72 14.54 5.45
N ASP A 88 19.28 15.24 4.40
CA ASP A 88 17.85 15.32 4.05
C ASP A 88 17.27 13.94 3.70
N SER A 89 18.02 13.11 2.97
CA SER A 89 17.62 11.73 2.67
C SER A 89 17.45 10.90 3.94
N TYR A 90 18.32 11.04 4.95
CA TYR A 90 18.13 10.39 6.25
C TYR A 90 16.84 10.86 6.93
N ILE A 91 16.57 12.17 6.96
CA ILE A 91 15.37 12.71 7.61
C ILE A 91 14.10 12.25 6.85
N ARG A 92 14.12 12.26 5.52
CA ARG A 92 13.09 11.67 4.65
C ARG A 92 12.80 10.21 4.98
N SER A 93 13.84 9.40 5.12
CA SER A 93 13.71 7.99 5.45
C SER A 93 13.18 7.75 6.86
N LEU A 94 13.47 8.62 7.83
CA LEU A 94 12.81 8.59 9.14
C LEU A 94 11.33 8.95 9.05
N ILE A 95 10.96 10.00 8.31
CA ILE A 95 9.55 10.41 8.10
C ILE A 95 8.76 9.27 7.44
N HIS A 96 9.28 8.70 6.35
CA HIS A 96 8.64 7.59 5.64
C HIS A 96 8.61 6.31 6.50
N GLY A 97 9.71 6.02 7.21
CA GLY A 97 9.78 4.93 8.18
C GLY A 97 8.70 5.03 9.26
N PHE A 98 8.46 6.22 9.83
CA PHE A 98 7.37 6.43 10.79
C PHE A 98 5.98 6.22 10.18
N GLU A 99 5.73 6.61 8.92
CA GLU A 99 4.47 6.28 8.22
C GLU A 99 4.32 4.76 8.04
N ILE A 100 5.39 4.05 7.69
CA ILE A 100 5.37 2.57 7.56
C ILE A 100 5.13 1.91 8.93
N MET A 101 5.78 2.36 10.00
CA MET A 101 5.56 1.84 11.36
C MET A 101 4.12 2.03 11.82
N GLN A 102 3.54 3.22 11.61
CA GLN A 102 2.14 3.46 11.95
C GLN A 102 1.23 2.49 11.20
N ASN A 103 1.45 2.36 9.90
CA ASN A 103 0.59 1.56 9.05
C ASN A 103 0.73 0.06 9.31
N HIS A 104 1.93 -0.49 9.47
CA HIS A 104 2.12 -1.91 9.73
C HIS A 104 1.57 -2.33 11.09
N ILE A 105 1.76 -1.52 12.14
CA ILE A 105 1.15 -1.77 13.46
C ILE A 105 -0.38 -1.74 13.35
N ARG A 106 -0.95 -0.73 12.69
CA ARG A 106 -2.42 -0.63 12.48
C ARG A 106 -2.97 -1.77 11.61
N GLN A 107 -2.24 -2.17 10.56
CA GLN A 107 -2.64 -3.24 9.65
C GLN A 107 -2.68 -4.57 10.38
N PHE A 108 -1.62 -4.89 11.13
CA PHE A 108 -1.54 -6.15 11.87
C PHE A 108 -2.58 -6.19 12.98
N TYR A 109 -2.54 -5.23 13.93
CA TYR A 109 -3.43 -5.26 15.08
C TYR A 109 -4.85 -4.82 14.75
N ASN A 110 -5.08 -3.66 14.13
CA ASN A 110 -6.44 -3.12 14.04
C ASN A 110 -7.24 -3.65 12.84
N LEU A 111 -6.58 -4.08 11.76
CA LEU A 111 -7.26 -4.58 10.55
C LEU A 111 -7.24 -6.12 10.45
N THR A 112 -6.11 -6.76 10.74
CA THR A 112 -5.90 -8.19 10.50
C THR A 112 -6.23 -9.06 11.71
N LEU A 113 -5.76 -8.70 12.90
CA LEU A 113 -5.91 -9.51 14.12
C LEU A 113 -7.38 -9.87 14.47
N PRO A 114 -8.39 -8.99 14.27
CA PRO A 114 -9.80 -9.34 14.47
C PRO A 114 -10.37 -10.36 13.46
N SER A 115 -9.56 -10.87 12.52
CA SER A 115 -9.91 -12.05 11.73
C SER A 115 -9.45 -13.36 12.36
N TYR A 116 -8.66 -13.33 13.43
CA TYR A 116 -8.02 -14.53 14.02
C TYR A 116 -8.17 -14.60 15.55
N VAL A 117 -8.34 -13.45 16.20
CA VAL A 117 -8.60 -13.29 17.63
C VAL A 117 -10.05 -12.87 17.80
N LYS A 118 -10.79 -13.58 18.65
CA LYS A 118 -12.15 -13.19 19.03
C LYS A 118 -12.05 -11.91 19.85
N MET A 119 -12.63 -10.82 19.34
CA MET A 119 -12.67 -9.57 20.08
C MET A 119 -13.68 -9.69 21.23
N PRO A 120 -13.52 -8.92 22.32
CA PRO A 120 -14.58 -8.78 23.31
C PRO A 120 -15.82 -8.19 22.64
N ASP A 121 -17.00 -8.47 23.19
CA ASP A 121 -18.28 -7.86 22.78
C ASP A 121 -18.29 -6.36 23.15
N ILE A 122 -17.50 -5.58 22.41
CA ILE A 122 -17.84 -4.20 22.10
C ILE A 122 -19.19 -4.29 21.38
N ASN A 123 -20.12 -3.38 21.67
CA ASN A 123 -21.44 -3.37 21.07
C ASN A 123 -21.51 -2.28 19.97
N PRO A 124 -20.95 -2.49 18.76
CA PRO A 124 -21.46 -1.83 17.57
C PRO A 124 -22.81 -2.46 17.22
N LEU A 125 -23.53 -1.87 16.27
CA LEU A 125 -24.92 -2.21 15.94
C LEU A 125 -25.17 -3.65 15.41
N TYR A 126 -24.16 -4.54 15.35
CA TYR A 126 -24.23 -5.89 14.78
C TYR A 126 -23.30 -6.89 15.48
N SER A 127 -23.71 -8.16 15.51
CA SER A 127 -22.96 -9.29 16.09
C SER A 127 -21.78 -9.77 15.22
N GLU A 128 -20.88 -10.56 15.80
CA GLU A 128 -19.84 -11.29 15.04
C GLU A 128 -20.47 -12.14 13.93
N GLN A 129 -19.88 -12.11 12.72
CA GLN A 129 -20.35 -12.86 11.54
C GLN A 129 -19.61 -14.18 11.30
N TYR A 130 -18.67 -14.57 12.18
CA TYR A 130 -17.70 -15.64 11.91
C TYR A 130 -17.44 -16.51 13.14
N ASN A 131 -17.46 -17.83 12.97
CA ASN A 131 -17.22 -18.80 14.05
C ASN A 131 -15.80 -19.41 14.06
N ASP A 132 -14.95 -19.19 13.03
CA ASP A 132 -13.62 -19.80 12.93
C ASP A 132 -12.56 -19.08 13.79
N TYR A 133 -12.72 -19.10 15.11
CA TYR A 133 -11.74 -18.66 16.10
C TYR A 133 -11.12 -19.83 16.84
N ARG A 134 -9.80 -20.00 16.72
CA ARG A 134 -9.08 -21.24 17.10
C ARG A 134 -8.15 -21.12 18.32
N LEU A 135 -8.09 -19.93 18.92
CA LEU A 135 -7.15 -19.64 20.00
C LEU A 135 -7.70 -20.09 21.37
N PRO A 136 -6.85 -20.67 22.25
CA PRO A 136 -7.15 -20.81 23.66
C PRO A 136 -7.51 -19.46 24.31
N GLN A 137 -8.35 -19.48 25.33
CA GLN A 137 -8.91 -18.28 25.95
C GLN A 137 -7.82 -17.32 26.48
N ASP A 138 -6.83 -17.84 27.20
CA ASP A 138 -5.71 -17.08 27.77
C ASP A 138 -4.86 -16.39 26.69
N ILE A 139 -4.61 -17.09 25.58
CA ILE A 139 -3.91 -16.55 24.40
C ILE A 139 -4.77 -15.48 23.72
N ASN A 140 -6.08 -15.72 23.57
CA ASN A 140 -7.00 -14.78 22.97
C ASN A 140 -7.08 -13.47 23.78
N GLU A 141 -7.23 -13.57 25.10
CA GLU A 141 -7.23 -12.43 26.03
C GLU A 141 -5.91 -11.64 26.01
N LYS A 142 -4.76 -12.33 25.96
CA LYS A 142 -3.44 -11.69 25.75
C LYS A 142 -3.42 -10.85 24.47
N LEU A 143 -3.89 -11.40 23.35
CA LEU A 143 -3.88 -10.72 22.05
C LEU A 143 -4.90 -9.58 21.97
N VAL A 144 -6.05 -9.68 22.66
CA VAL A 144 -6.99 -8.56 22.85
C VAL A 144 -6.32 -7.41 23.62
N ASN A 145 -5.55 -7.70 24.67
CA ASN A 145 -4.82 -6.65 25.39
C ASN A 145 -3.76 -5.97 24.50
N HIS A 146 -3.00 -6.75 23.71
CA HIS A 146 -2.03 -6.20 22.76
C HIS A 146 -2.69 -5.39 21.63
N TYR A 147 -3.89 -5.78 21.17
CA TYR A 147 -4.70 -4.99 20.24
C TYR A 147 -4.97 -3.58 20.78
N ILE A 148 -5.42 -3.47 22.04
CA ILE A 148 -5.70 -2.17 22.67
C ILE A 148 -4.40 -1.38 22.87
N GLU A 149 -3.33 -2.03 23.32
CA GLU A 149 -2.02 -1.39 23.52
C GLU A 149 -1.44 -0.86 22.20
N SER A 150 -1.63 -1.56 21.08
CA SER A 150 -1.13 -1.18 19.76
C SER A 150 -1.58 0.21 19.30
N ILE A 151 -2.75 0.67 19.75
CA ILE A 151 -3.31 1.98 19.41
C ILE A 151 -2.37 3.10 19.91
N LYS A 152 -1.77 2.95 21.09
CA LYS A 152 -0.76 3.86 21.64
C LYS A 152 0.45 3.94 20.72
N TYR A 153 1.00 2.79 20.31
CA TYR A 153 2.22 2.72 19.49
C TYR A 153 1.98 3.21 18.05
N SER A 154 0.84 2.86 17.45
CA SER A 154 0.34 3.41 16.19
C SER A 154 0.27 4.94 16.25
N ARG A 155 -0.33 5.52 17.29
CA ARG A 155 -0.35 6.97 17.53
C ARG A 155 1.06 7.56 17.71
N MET A 156 1.95 6.88 18.43
CA MET A 156 3.34 7.32 18.63
C MET A 156 4.15 7.33 17.32
N ALA A 157 3.91 6.41 16.40
CA ALA A 157 4.54 6.45 15.08
C ALA A 157 4.10 7.70 14.29
N HIS A 158 2.81 8.07 14.31
CA HIS A 158 2.35 9.37 13.78
C HIS A 158 2.92 10.58 14.54
N GLU A 159 3.18 10.47 15.84
CA GLU A 159 3.86 11.52 16.62
C GLU A 159 5.31 11.71 16.14
N GLY A 160 6.04 10.62 15.87
CA GLY A 160 7.38 10.66 15.28
C GLY A 160 7.39 11.24 13.86
N LEU A 161 6.40 10.84 13.06
CA LEU A 161 6.15 11.44 11.74
C LEU A 161 5.92 12.95 11.88
N ALA A 162 5.03 13.40 12.76
CA ALA A 162 4.72 14.82 12.94
C ALA A 162 5.90 15.66 13.47
N VAL A 163 6.75 15.09 14.32
CA VAL A 163 7.96 15.77 14.87
C VAL A 163 8.96 16.16 13.77
N LEU A 164 9.04 15.38 12.69
CA LEU A 164 9.91 15.65 11.53
C LEU A 164 9.12 16.18 10.31
N GLY A 165 7.84 15.86 10.24
CA GLY A 165 6.92 16.08 9.11
C GLY A 165 5.96 17.26 9.26
N GLY A 166 5.98 17.94 10.41
CA GLY A 166 5.06 19.01 10.80
C GLY A 166 3.71 18.49 11.32
N LYS A 167 3.09 17.51 10.64
CA LYS A 167 1.82 16.88 11.06
C LYS A 167 1.62 15.50 10.44
N ALA A 168 0.68 14.74 10.99
CA ALA A 168 0.14 13.52 10.40
C ALA A 168 -1.40 13.46 10.61
N PRO A 169 -2.20 13.01 9.64
CA PRO A 169 -1.84 12.69 8.24
C PRO A 169 -1.51 13.93 7.38
N HIS A 170 -1.04 13.68 6.15
CA HIS A 170 -0.66 14.67 5.13
C HIS A 170 0.44 15.62 5.64
N ALA A 171 1.71 15.20 5.51
CA ALA A 171 2.85 15.89 6.06
C ALA A 171 3.31 17.04 5.15
N HIS A 172 3.86 18.10 5.74
CA HIS A 172 4.49 19.18 4.96
C HIS A 172 6.02 19.17 5.10
N GLY A 173 6.58 18.14 5.75
CA GLY A 173 8.02 17.99 6.01
C GLY A 173 8.86 17.58 4.81
N VAL A 174 8.26 17.03 3.76
CA VAL A 174 8.94 16.62 2.52
C VAL A 174 8.44 17.47 1.36
N PHE A 175 9.40 18.01 0.63
CA PHE A 175 9.20 18.89 -0.52
C PHE A 175 10.40 18.74 -1.47
N VAL A 176 10.32 19.27 -2.70
CA VAL A 176 11.47 19.29 -3.63
C VAL A 176 12.74 19.77 -2.92
N GLY A 177 13.87 19.11 -3.19
CA GLY A 177 15.20 19.47 -2.69
C GLY A 177 15.57 18.92 -1.31
N GLY A 178 14.61 18.37 -0.55
CA GLY A 178 14.93 17.70 0.72
C GLY A 178 13.78 17.68 1.71
N VAL A 179 14.00 18.25 2.89
CA VAL A 179 12.98 18.44 3.93
C VAL A 179 12.76 19.91 4.23
N THR A 180 11.62 20.25 4.84
CA THR A 180 11.29 21.61 5.27
C THR A 180 11.61 21.87 6.75
N VAL A 181 11.90 20.82 7.53
CA VAL A 181 12.26 20.91 8.94
C VAL A 181 13.75 21.20 9.13
N SER A 182 14.09 22.18 9.98
CA SER A 182 15.46 22.33 10.50
C SER A 182 15.66 21.39 11.68
N ILE A 183 16.66 20.51 11.63
CA ILE A 183 16.89 19.52 12.68
C ILE A 183 17.64 20.14 13.85
N ASN A 184 17.18 19.84 15.06
CA ASN A 184 17.75 20.32 16.32
C ASN A 184 17.81 19.18 17.34
N SER A 185 18.42 19.44 18.49
CA SER A 185 18.57 18.41 19.54
C SER A 185 17.23 17.88 20.04
N TYR A 186 16.19 18.71 20.10
CA TYR A 186 14.86 18.31 20.57
C TYR A 186 14.16 17.35 19.60
N ASN A 187 14.00 17.71 18.32
CA ASN A 187 13.25 16.89 17.37
C ASN A 187 13.97 15.55 17.08
N LEU A 188 15.30 15.55 16.99
CA LEU A 188 16.08 14.31 16.83
C LEU A 188 16.00 13.41 18.07
N THR A 189 16.11 13.96 19.29
CA THR A 189 16.00 13.17 20.53
C THR A 189 14.59 12.59 20.69
N LYS A 190 13.56 13.38 20.35
CA LYS A 190 12.16 12.94 20.39
C LYS A 190 11.89 11.81 19.38
N ALA A 191 12.40 11.92 18.16
CA ALA A 191 12.32 10.87 17.16
C ALA A 191 13.03 9.57 17.62
N ARG A 192 14.26 9.67 18.14
CA ARG A 192 15.01 8.54 18.71
C ARG A 192 14.27 7.84 19.87
N SER A 193 13.69 8.61 20.78
CA SER A 193 12.88 8.07 21.88
C SER A 193 11.65 7.28 21.37
N ILE A 194 10.96 7.79 20.35
CA ILE A 194 9.82 7.08 19.74
C ILE A 194 10.30 5.80 19.03
N ILE A 195 11.42 5.86 18.31
CA ILE A 195 12.01 4.67 17.65
C ILE A 195 12.30 3.57 18.66
N LEU A 196 12.91 3.90 19.81
CA LEU A 196 13.21 2.94 20.86
C LEU A 196 11.95 2.27 21.44
N GLU A 197 10.92 3.06 21.74
CA GLU A 197 9.63 2.55 22.26
C GLU A 197 8.92 1.62 21.25
N LEU A 198 8.88 2.01 19.97
CA LEU A 198 8.34 1.18 18.89
C LEU A 198 9.15 -0.11 18.73
N LYS A 199 10.49 -0.01 18.71
CA LYS A 199 11.41 -1.14 18.60
C LYS A 199 11.21 -2.13 19.74
N ASN A 200 10.97 -1.66 20.96
CA ASN A 200 10.66 -2.52 22.10
C ASN A 200 9.31 -3.26 21.92
N PHE A 201 8.25 -2.54 21.57
CA PHE A 201 6.92 -3.15 21.32
C PHE A 201 6.95 -4.19 20.20
N ILE A 202 7.60 -3.86 19.08
CA ILE A 202 7.73 -4.77 17.92
C ILE A 202 8.47 -6.06 18.32
N ASN A 203 9.58 -5.93 19.04
CA ASN A 203 10.41 -7.09 19.42
C ASN A 203 9.81 -7.95 20.54
N THR A 204 9.03 -7.37 21.46
CA THR A 204 8.52 -8.08 22.64
C THR A 204 7.06 -8.52 22.54
N ARG A 205 6.28 -7.97 21.60
CA ARG A 205 4.85 -8.26 21.40
C ARG A 205 4.56 -8.69 19.96
N MET A 206 4.75 -7.79 19.00
CA MET A 206 4.25 -7.96 17.62
C MET A 206 4.80 -9.21 16.91
N LEU A 207 6.08 -9.56 17.12
CA LEU A 207 6.66 -10.80 16.58
C LEU A 207 6.02 -12.06 17.18
N ASP A 208 5.91 -12.12 18.51
CA ASP A 208 5.34 -13.27 19.23
C ASP A 208 3.88 -13.49 18.83
N ASP A 209 3.09 -12.41 18.83
CA ASP A 209 1.70 -12.42 18.41
C ASP A 209 1.52 -12.96 16.99
N ALA A 210 2.37 -12.54 16.04
CA ALA A 210 2.31 -12.99 14.66
C ALA A 210 2.60 -14.49 14.52
N TYR A 211 3.60 -15.00 15.24
CA TYR A 211 3.92 -16.43 15.25
C TYR A 211 2.86 -17.27 15.97
N VAL A 212 2.22 -16.73 17.03
CA VAL A 212 1.07 -17.36 17.68
C VAL A 212 -0.08 -17.50 16.69
N ILE A 213 -0.45 -16.44 15.95
CA ILE A 213 -1.49 -16.53 14.90
C ILE A 213 -1.10 -17.56 13.83
N ALA A 214 0.12 -17.50 13.30
CA ALA A 214 0.58 -18.46 12.28
C ALA A 214 0.59 -19.92 12.76
N LYS A 215 0.79 -20.18 14.05
CA LYS A 215 0.73 -21.52 14.65
C LYS A 215 -0.68 -22.10 14.71
N TYR A 216 -1.70 -21.30 15.04
CA TYR A 216 -3.09 -21.77 15.15
C TYR A 216 -3.85 -21.75 13.82
N TYR A 217 -3.30 -21.09 12.80
CA TYR A 217 -3.86 -20.97 11.46
C TYR A 217 -2.83 -21.37 10.38
N ASP A 218 -2.14 -22.51 10.57
CA ASP A 218 -1.10 -22.98 9.64
C ASP A 218 -1.63 -23.34 8.24
N ASP A 219 -2.93 -23.63 8.14
CA ASP A 219 -3.67 -23.81 6.90
C ASP A 219 -3.61 -22.57 6.00
N TYR A 220 -3.48 -21.36 6.58
CA TYR A 220 -3.34 -20.12 5.83
C TYR A 220 -1.96 -19.93 5.16
N PHE A 221 -0.99 -20.83 5.40
CA PHE A 221 0.20 -20.96 4.54
C PHE A 221 -0.08 -21.71 3.24
N LYS A 222 -1.22 -22.39 3.11
CA LYS A 222 -1.58 -23.26 1.97
C LYS A 222 -2.64 -22.65 1.04
N ILE A 223 -3.21 -21.50 1.41
CA ILE A 223 -4.24 -20.77 0.65
C ILE A 223 -3.89 -19.28 0.52
N GLY A 224 -4.53 -18.57 -0.41
CA GLY A 224 -4.23 -17.16 -0.66
C GLY A 224 -2.98 -16.90 -1.50
N GLY A 225 -2.40 -17.94 -2.13
CA GLY A 225 -1.19 -17.82 -2.95
C GLY A 225 -1.48 -17.26 -4.33
N SER A 226 -0.71 -16.26 -4.75
CA SER A 226 -0.84 -15.63 -6.07
C SER A 226 0.24 -16.10 -7.05
N TYR A 227 0.63 -15.26 -8.00
CA TYR A 227 1.80 -15.47 -8.85
C TYR A 227 3.10 -15.46 -8.03
N LEU A 228 4.12 -16.22 -8.48
CA LEU A 228 5.50 -16.09 -8.00
C LEU A 228 6.24 -14.97 -8.77
N ASN A 229 5.52 -13.88 -8.99
CA ASN A 229 5.98 -12.68 -9.68
C ASN A 229 5.95 -11.54 -8.66
N PHE A 230 7.10 -11.01 -8.29
CA PHE A 230 7.26 -10.04 -7.22
C PHE A 230 7.97 -8.79 -7.72
N MET A 231 7.59 -7.61 -7.25
CA MET A 231 8.25 -6.35 -7.64
C MET A 231 8.48 -5.42 -6.45
N SER A 232 9.62 -4.72 -6.49
CA SER A 232 9.99 -3.62 -5.62
C SER A 232 10.65 -2.52 -6.44
N TYR A 233 10.24 -1.28 -6.24
CA TYR A 233 10.93 -0.06 -6.70
C TYR A 233 12.06 0.36 -5.75
N GLY A 234 12.29 -0.39 -4.67
CA GLY A 234 13.31 -0.14 -3.68
C GLY A 234 12.83 0.71 -2.50
N LEU A 235 13.33 0.38 -1.31
CA LEU A 235 13.08 1.08 -0.06
C LEU A 235 14.40 1.15 0.71
N PHE A 236 14.77 2.35 1.18
CA PHE A 236 16.08 2.66 1.78
C PHE A 236 17.22 2.01 0.96
N SER A 237 17.27 2.35 -0.33
CA SER A 237 18.10 1.67 -1.34
C SER A 237 19.23 2.55 -1.90
N GLU A 238 19.14 3.85 -1.62
CA GLU A 238 20.08 4.90 -1.99
C GLU A 238 21.37 4.91 -1.15
N TYR A 239 21.43 4.12 -0.08
CA TYR A 239 22.55 4.10 0.86
C TYR A 239 23.61 3.07 0.48
N LEU A 240 24.88 3.49 0.48
CA LEU A 240 26.04 2.59 0.35
C LEU A 240 26.32 1.77 1.62
N ASP A 241 25.80 2.25 2.75
CA ASP A 241 25.99 1.66 4.08
C ASP A 241 24.97 0.53 4.31
N ALA A 242 25.48 -0.68 4.51
CA ALA A 242 24.67 -1.88 4.66
C ALA A 242 23.86 -1.93 5.97
N GLU A 243 24.19 -1.14 7.01
CA GLU A 243 23.38 -1.06 8.23
C GLU A 243 22.04 -0.34 8.02
N ILE A 244 21.96 0.50 6.98
CA ILE A 244 20.79 1.34 6.68
C ILE A 244 20.18 1.07 5.30
N SER A 245 20.82 0.24 4.47
CA SER A 245 20.24 -0.25 3.22
C SER A 245 19.25 -1.39 3.47
N TYR A 246 18.10 -1.38 2.79
CA TYR A 246 17.13 -2.50 2.80
C TYR A 246 17.09 -3.24 1.46
N VAL A 247 16.27 -2.81 0.50
CA VAL A 247 15.97 -3.58 -0.71
C VAL A 247 16.10 -2.70 -1.94
N LYS A 248 16.83 -3.19 -2.94
CA LYS A 248 17.08 -2.47 -4.20
C LYS A 248 15.93 -2.69 -5.21
N PRO A 249 15.73 -1.77 -6.18
CA PRO A 249 14.78 -1.96 -7.26
C PRO A 249 15.04 -3.29 -7.98
N SER A 250 14.07 -4.19 -7.96
CA SER A 250 14.22 -5.57 -8.44
C SER A 250 12.86 -6.22 -8.72
N VAL A 251 12.87 -7.24 -9.57
CA VAL A 251 11.69 -8.08 -9.83
C VAL A 251 12.06 -9.56 -9.78
N SER A 252 11.12 -10.40 -9.37
CA SER A 252 11.14 -11.84 -9.62
C SER A 252 10.06 -12.15 -10.65
N ILE A 253 10.37 -12.89 -11.70
CA ILE A 253 9.40 -13.40 -12.67
C ILE A 253 9.60 -14.90 -12.79
N ASN A 254 8.54 -15.68 -12.59
CA ASN A 254 8.60 -17.15 -12.54
C ASN A 254 9.72 -17.68 -11.59
N GLY A 255 9.94 -16.99 -10.46
CA GLY A 255 10.97 -17.31 -9.47
C GLY A 255 12.40 -16.86 -9.80
N GLN A 256 12.63 -16.22 -10.95
CA GLN A 256 13.95 -15.69 -11.33
C GLN A 256 14.06 -14.20 -10.98
N ILE A 257 14.96 -13.86 -10.05
CA ILE A 257 15.24 -12.49 -9.63
C ILE A 257 16.14 -11.80 -10.66
N GLN A 258 15.75 -10.62 -11.11
CA GLN A 258 16.44 -9.78 -12.09
C GLN A 258 16.31 -8.29 -11.74
N ASN A 259 17.12 -7.46 -12.41
CA ASN A 259 17.07 -6.01 -12.25
C ASN A 259 15.72 -5.45 -12.74
N PHE A 260 15.24 -4.42 -12.05
CA PHE A 260 14.05 -3.67 -12.43
C PHE A 260 14.36 -2.65 -13.55
N ASP A 261 13.48 -2.56 -14.55
CA ASP A 261 13.48 -1.58 -15.63
C ASP A 261 12.08 -0.94 -15.72
N SER A 262 11.98 0.35 -15.40
CA SER A 262 10.70 1.07 -15.39
C SER A 262 10.05 1.21 -16.76
N ASN A 263 10.78 1.02 -17.86
CA ASN A 263 10.22 1.06 -19.21
C ASN A 263 9.33 -0.15 -19.54
N LYS A 264 9.40 -1.22 -18.72
CA LYS A 264 8.58 -2.43 -18.85
C LYS A 264 7.21 -2.33 -18.18
N ILE A 265 6.91 -1.22 -17.52
CA ILE A 265 5.60 -0.99 -16.89
C ILE A 265 4.60 -0.53 -17.94
N THR A 266 3.46 -1.22 -17.99
CA THR A 266 2.28 -0.83 -18.77
C THR A 266 1.04 -0.87 -17.88
N GLU A 267 0.01 -0.11 -18.25
CA GLU A 267 -1.32 -0.18 -17.65
C GLU A 267 -2.33 -0.61 -18.71
N ASN A 268 -3.20 -1.57 -18.41
CA ASN A 268 -4.31 -1.94 -19.27
C ASN A 268 -5.66 -1.53 -18.69
N ILE A 269 -6.58 -1.17 -19.60
CA ILE A 269 -7.90 -0.63 -19.25
C ILE A 269 -9.08 -1.51 -19.69
N LEU A 270 -8.88 -2.66 -20.35
CA LEU A 270 -9.97 -3.49 -20.93
C LEU A 270 -11.12 -3.75 -19.95
N ASN A 271 -10.81 -4.32 -18.78
CA ASN A 271 -11.79 -4.76 -17.78
C ASN A 271 -12.11 -3.69 -16.73
N THR A 272 -11.76 -2.43 -17.05
CA THR A 272 -11.99 -1.25 -16.21
C THR A 272 -13.09 -0.36 -16.80
N TRP A 273 -13.62 0.58 -16.01
CA TRP A 273 -14.52 1.64 -16.50
C TRP A 273 -13.79 2.81 -17.18
N TYR A 274 -12.49 2.72 -17.46
CA TYR A 274 -11.80 3.70 -18.31
C TYR A 274 -12.04 3.42 -19.79
N VAL A 275 -12.20 4.48 -20.59
CA VAL A 275 -12.20 4.46 -22.06
C VAL A 275 -11.07 5.34 -22.56
N GLY A 276 -10.31 4.87 -23.55
CA GLY A 276 -9.15 5.58 -24.09
C GLY A 276 -8.89 5.19 -25.54
N THR A 277 -7.89 5.80 -26.16
CA THR A 277 -7.52 5.52 -27.57
C THR A 277 -6.84 4.16 -27.73
N ASN A 278 -6.14 3.69 -26.70
CA ASN A 278 -5.46 2.41 -26.64
C ASN A 278 -5.93 1.62 -25.41
N GLU A 279 -5.94 0.29 -25.49
CA GLU A 279 -6.26 -0.56 -24.32
C GLU A 279 -5.03 -0.82 -23.42
N ILE A 280 -3.82 -0.59 -23.94
CA ILE A 280 -2.54 -0.61 -23.23
C ILE A 280 -1.92 0.78 -23.30
N GLU A 281 -1.53 1.30 -22.15
CA GLU A 281 -0.98 2.63 -21.95
C GLU A 281 0.38 2.53 -21.24
N LYS A 282 1.24 3.55 -21.42
CA LYS A 282 2.46 3.71 -20.62
C LYS A 282 2.28 4.86 -19.63
N PRO A 283 2.74 4.73 -18.39
CA PRO A 283 2.64 5.82 -17.41
C PRO A 283 3.55 7.01 -17.74
N THR A 284 4.52 6.85 -18.65
CA THR A 284 5.40 7.93 -19.16
C THR A 284 4.86 8.63 -20.41
N GLU A 285 3.65 8.31 -20.87
CA GLU A 285 3.02 8.89 -22.06
C GLU A 285 1.71 9.64 -21.69
N GLN A 286 1.21 10.50 -22.59
CA GLN A 286 -0.06 11.19 -22.38
C GLN A 286 -1.21 10.22 -22.67
N ASN A 287 -1.91 9.81 -21.62
CA ASN A 287 -3.03 8.89 -21.69
C ASN A 287 -4.34 9.68 -21.68
N GLU A 288 -5.08 9.66 -22.79
CA GLU A 288 -6.37 10.34 -22.93
C GLU A 288 -7.50 9.42 -22.49
N THR A 289 -7.54 9.15 -21.18
CA THR A 289 -8.58 8.32 -20.56
C THR A 289 -9.76 9.15 -20.07
N ASP A 290 -10.96 8.76 -20.47
CA ASP A 290 -12.20 9.13 -19.82
C ASP A 290 -12.85 7.95 -19.09
N VAL A 291 -14.00 8.17 -18.46
CA VAL A 291 -14.72 7.18 -17.65
C VAL A 291 -16.10 6.91 -18.24
N ASP A 292 -16.41 5.63 -18.48
CA ASP A 292 -17.75 5.14 -18.79
C ASP A 292 -18.09 3.92 -17.92
N ILE A 293 -19.00 4.12 -16.96
CA ILE A 293 -19.50 3.07 -16.07
C ILE A 293 -20.37 2.03 -16.81
N ASN A 294 -20.87 2.35 -18.01
CA ASN A 294 -21.70 1.46 -18.84
C ASN A 294 -20.86 0.56 -19.76
N LYS A 295 -19.53 0.74 -19.78
CA LYS A 295 -18.62 -0.09 -20.57
C LYS A 295 -18.76 -1.56 -20.18
N LYS A 296 -19.26 -2.38 -21.11
CA LYS A 296 -19.71 -3.77 -20.84
C LYS A 296 -18.63 -4.72 -20.30
N SER A 297 -17.36 -4.52 -20.62
CA SER A 297 -16.23 -5.28 -20.06
C SER A 297 -15.76 -4.75 -18.71
N GLY A 298 -16.06 -3.48 -18.41
CA GLY A 298 -15.64 -2.79 -17.20
C GLY A 298 -16.34 -3.35 -15.96
N TYR A 299 -15.55 -3.66 -14.94
CA TYR A 299 -16.08 -3.98 -13.61
C TYR A 299 -15.33 -3.30 -12.46
N SER A 300 -14.38 -2.40 -12.72
CA SER A 300 -13.58 -1.73 -11.68
C SER A 300 -13.04 -0.37 -12.13
N PHE A 301 -12.82 0.56 -11.18
CA PHE A 301 -12.03 1.78 -11.39
C PHE A 301 -10.52 1.57 -11.14
N ILE A 302 -10.10 0.37 -10.76
CA ILE A 302 -8.69 0.00 -10.62
C ILE A 302 -8.15 -0.36 -12.02
N LYS A 303 -7.12 0.36 -12.50
CA LYS A 303 -6.36 -0.01 -13.71
C LYS A 303 -5.64 -1.34 -13.49
N SER A 304 -5.30 -2.07 -14.56
CA SER A 304 -4.58 -3.35 -14.45
C SER A 304 -3.13 -3.18 -14.94
N PRO A 305 -2.15 -2.92 -14.05
CA PRO A 305 -0.77 -2.75 -14.44
C PRO A 305 -0.06 -4.10 -14.61
N ASN A 306 0.82 -4.17 -15.60
CA ASN A 306 1.69 -5.31 -15.87
C ASN A 306 3.15 -4.83 -15.89
N TYR A 307 4.08 -5.73 -15.58
CA TYR A 307 5.51 -5.54 -15.84
C TYR A 307 5.95 -6.61 -16.84
N ASP A 308 6.43 -6.21 -18.01
CA ASP A 308 6.88 -7.14 -19.07
C ASP A 308 5.77 -8.15 -19.49
N GLY A 309 4.50 -7.73 -19.38
CA GLY A 309 3.31 -8.58 -19.62
C GLY A 309 2.85 -9.41 -18.42
N TYR A 310 3.55 -9.39 -17.28
CA TYR A 310 3.19 -10.18 -16.09
C TYR A 310 2.47 -9.35 -15.03
N PRO A 311 1.40 -9.88 -14.40
CA PRO A 311 0.89 -9.36 -13.13
C PRO A 311 1.93 -9.55 -12.02
N MET A 312 2.13 -8.51 -11.19
CA MET A 312 3.18 -8.47 -10.16
C MET A 312 2.58 -8.26 -8.76
N GLU A 313 2.89 -9.16 -7.82
CA GLU A 313 2.61 -8.93 -6.40
C GLU A 313 3.64 -7.95 -5.81
N VAL A 314 3.16 -6.94 -5.08
CA VAL A 314 3.99 -5.91 -4.44
C VAL A 314 3.70 -5.82 -2.94
N GLY A 315 4.66 -5.32 -2.15
CA GLY A 315 4.48 -5.11 -0.72
C GLY A 315 5.50 -5.84 0.15
N PRO A 316 5.22 -6.01 1.45
CA PRO A 316 6.19 -6.54 2.40
C PRO A 316 6.70 -7.95 2.04
N LEU A 317 5.81 -8.83 1.54
CA LEU A 317 6.23 -10.16 1.08
C LEU A 317 7.18 -10.08 -0.11
N ALA A 318 6.83 -9.29 -1.14
CA ALA A 318 7.67 -9.07 -2.31
C ALA A 318 9.06 -8.53 -1.90
N ARG A 319 9.13 -7.52 -1.03
CA ARG A 319 10.40 -6.94 -0.57
C ARG A 319 11.24 -7.91 0.26
N MET A 320 10.64 -8.63 1.20
CA MET A 320 11.34 -9.61 2.03
C MET A 320 11.87 -10.80 1.21
N ILE A 321 11.14 -11.21 0.17
CA ILE A 321 11.62 -12.19 -0.82
C ILE A 321 12.79 -11.62 -1.64
N LEU A 322 12.62 -10.43 -2.22
CA LEU A 322 13.61 -9.81 -3.10
C LEU A 322 14.92 -9.42 -2.39
N CYS A 323 14.88 -9.17 -1.07
CA CYS A 323 16.09 -8.98 -0.26
C CYS A 323 16.70 -10.29 0.27
N GLY A 324 16.08 -11.45 0.00
CA GLY A 324 16.58 -12.77 0.41
C GLY A 324 16.32 -13.14 1.88
N GLU A 325 15.43 -12.45 2.58
CA GLU A 325 15.05 -12.74 3.98
C GLU A 325 13.71 -13.50 4.10
N TYR A 326 13.15 -13.97 2.98
CA TYR A 326 11.97 -14.83 2.94
C TYR A 326 12.04 -15.83 1.78
N GLU A 327 11.40 -16.98 1.95
CA GLU A 327 11.31 -18.01 0.91
C GLU A 327 10.45 -17.54 -0.27
N GLN A 328 10.77 -17.97 -1.51
CA GLN A 328 10.00 -17.63 -2.71
C GLN A 328 8.65 -18.36 -2.78
N ARG A 329 7.73 -18.01 -1.87
CA ARG A 329 6.38 -18.56 -1.76
C ARG A 329 5.37 -17.46 -1.45
N SER A 330 4.11 -17.69 -1.81
CA SER A 330 3.01 -16.74 -1.63
C SER A 330 1.82 -17.44 -0.99
N SER A 331 1.30 -16.88 0.10
CA SER A 331 0.08 -17.31 0.79
C SER A 331 -0.49 -16.17 1.64
N CYS A 332 -1.68 -16.36 2.20
CA CYS A 332 -2.29 -15.41 3.12
C CYS A 332 -1.42 -15.19 4.39
N MET A 333 -0.89 -16.27 4.97
CA MET A 333 -0.08 -16.17 6.20
C MET A 333 1.33 -15.65 5.92
N ASP A 334 1.93 -15.99 4.77
CA ASP A 334 3.24 -15.46 4.38
C ASP A 334 3.24 -13.93 4.33
N ARG A 335 2.20 -13.31 3.76
CA ARG A 335 2.08 -11.83 3.73
C ARG A 335 1.97 -11.21 5.13
N ASN A 336 1.25 -11.87 6.04
CA ASN A 336 1.07 -11.39 7.41
C ASN A 336 2.40 -11.48 8.19
N ILE A 337 3.12 -12.61 8.09
CA ILE A 337 4.43 -12.79 8.72
C ILE A 337 5.48 -11.84 8.09
N ALA A 338 5.57 -11.77 6.76
CA ALA A 338 6.55 -10.91 6.09
C ALA A 338 6.37 -9.43 6.46
N ARG A 339 5.14 -8.94 6.63
CA ARG A 339 4.87 -7.58 7.12
C ARG A 339 5.42 -7.33 8.52
N VAL A 340 5.27 -8.29 9.43
CA VAL A 340 5.76 -8.17 10.82
C VAL A 340 7.30 -8.28 10.88
N LEU A 341 7.90 -9.16 10.07
CA LEU A 341 9.35 -9.25 9.91
C LEU A 341 9.96 -7.98 9.31
N GLU A 342 9.34 -7.45 8.25
CA GLU A 342 9.73 -6.16 7.67
C GLU A 342 9.61 -5.03 8.69
N THR A 343 8.57 -5.02 9.53
CA THR A 343 8.39 -4.03 10.60
C THR A 343 9.60 -4.02 11.54
N LYS A 344 10.09 -5.21 11.94
CA LYS A 344 11.31 -5.38 12.74
C LYS A 344 12.58 -4.89 12.02
N LYS A 345 12.69 -5.16 10.71
CA LYS A 345 13.83 -4.75 9.89
C LYS A 345 13.88 -3.23 9.72
N ILE A 346 12.77 -2.62 9.33
CA ILE A 346 12.65 -1.17 9.12
C ILE A 346 12.90 -0.40 10.42
N ILE A 347 12.34 -0.79 11.57
CA ILE A 347 12.61 -0.05 12.82
C ILE A 347 14.09 -0.13 13.24
N SER A 348 14.78 -1.21 12.90
CA SER A 348 16.22 -1.37 13.14
C SER A 348 17.07 -0.49 12.22
N ILE A 349 16.65 -0.34 10.96
CA ILE A 349 17.25 0.62 10.01
C ILE A 349 16.98 2.06 10.44
N MET A 350 15.77 2.41 10.86
CA MET A 350 15.42 3.74 11.35
C MET A 350 16.28 4.16 12.54
N ASP A 351 16.54 3.23 13.48
CA ASP A 351 17.46 3.43 14.60
C ASP A 351 18.86 3.85 14.10
N LYS A 352 19.41 3.11 13.13
CA LYS A 352 20.71 3.37 12.51
C LYS A 352 20.77 4.61 11.63
N ILE A 353 19.70 4.96 10.92
CA ILE A 353 19.57 6.23 10.19
C ILE A 353 19.56 7.38 11.21
N SER A 354 18.85 7.23 12.33
CA SER A 354 18.76 8.29 13.35
C SER A 354 20.11 8.63 13.99
N GLU A 355 21.05 7.67 14.08
CA GLU A 355 22.43 7.89 14.52
C GLU A 355 23.21 8.80 13.56
N ARG A 356 22.87 8.79 12.26
CA ARG A 356 23.62 9.45 11.16
C ARG A 356 23.10 10.86 10.81
N VAL A 357 21.90 11.23 11.27
CA VAL A 357 21.32 12.57 11.09
C VAL A 357 22.15 13.65 11.80
N ARG A 358 22.40 14.76 11.11
CA ARG A 358 23.13 15.93 11.62
C ARG A 358 22.19 17.08 11.95
N LEU A 359 22.56 17.87 12.97
CA LEU A 359 21.82 19.06 13.41
C LEU A 359 22.11 20.24 12.48
N GLU A 360 21.52 20.22 11.30
CA GLU A 360 21.71 21.22 10.25
C GLU A 360 20.36 21.94 9.95
N PRO A 361 20.39 23.23 9.57
CA PRO A 361 19.19 23.92 9.08
C PRO A 361 18.74 23.31 7.74
N ASN A 362 17.45 23.41 7.44
CA ASN A 362 16.94 23.00 6.12
C ASN A 362 17.56 23.86 4.99
N ASN A 363 17.60 23.28 3.79
CA ASN A 363 18.18 23.88 2.58
C ASN A 363 17.15 24.36 1.55
N GLN A 364 15.90 24.56 1.99
CA GLN A 364 14.80 24.94 1.09
C GLN A 364 15.02 26.30 0.45
N LYS A 365 14.59 26.41 -0.80
CA LYS A 365 14.76 27.60 -1.64
C LYS A 365 13.60 27.73 -2.64
N ILE A 366 13.61 28.81 -3.41
CA ILE A 366 12.76 28.92 -4.59
C ILE A 366 13.34 28.00 -5.68
N TYR A 367 12.47 27.22 -6.34
CA TYR A 367 12.83 26.30 -7.41
C TYR A 367 12.27 26.81 -8.74
N ASP A 368 13.14 26.96 -9.74
CA ASP A 368 12.72 27.30 -11.09
C ASP A 368 12.13 26.08 -11.79
N ILE A 369 10.91 26.24 -12.31
CA ILE A 369 10.24 25.20 -13.09
C ILE A 369 10.70 25.32 -14.57
N PRO A 370 11.23 24.23 -15.17
CA PRO A 370 11.61 24.23 -16.57
C PRO A 370 10.37 24.35 -17.48
N ASP A 371 10.55 24.94 -18.67
CA ASP A 371 9.45 25.04 -19.65
C ASP A 371 8.99 23.66 -20.13
N GLU A 372 9.90 22.69 -20.27
CA GLU A 372 9.56 21.29 -20.57
C GLU A 372 10.44 20.32 -19.75
N ALA A 373 9.82 19.32 -19.11
CA ALA A 373 10.54 18.22 -18.45
C ALA A 373 9.66 16.97 -18.31
N LEU A 374 10.29 15.80 -18.20
CA LEU A 374 9.66 14.54 -17.75
C LEU A 374 10.33 14.12 -16.44
N GLY A 375 9.52 13.73 -15.46
CA GLY A 375 9.94 13.30 -14.14
C GLY A 375 9.29 11.99 -13.73
N VAL A 376 10.08 11.08 -13.16
CA VAL A 376 9.61 9.78 -12.67
C VAL A 376 10.09 9.58 -11.23
N GLY A 377 9.14 9.38 -10.32
CA GLY A 377 9.38 9.15 -8.89
C GLY A 377 8.85 7.78 -8.50
N LEU A 378 9.76 6.84 -8.26
CA LEU A 378 9.47 5.47 -7.87
C LEU A 378 10.00 5.23 -6.46
N VAL A 379 9.16 4.69 -5.58
CA VAL A 379 9.55 4.33 -4.22
C VAL A 379 8.63 3.22 -3.70
N ASP A 380 9.17 2.28 -2.94
CA ASP A 380 8.33 1.35 -2.19
C ASP A 380 7.80 2.01 -0.91
N THR A 381 6.52 1.78 -0.62
CA THR A 381 5.87 2.21 0.62
C THR A 381 5.23 1.02 1.34
N THR A 382 4.55 1.24 2.46
CA THR A 382 3.82 0.25 3.28
C THR A 382 3.30 -0.95 2.45
N ARG A 383 2.55 -0.67 1.38
CA ARG A 383 1.82 -1.69 0.59
C ARG A 383 2.55 -2.19 -0.65
N GLY A 384 3.72 -1.64 -0.99
CA GLY A 384 4.51 -2.01 -2.18
C GLY A 384 4.95 -0.82 -3.02
N ALA A 385 5.19 -1.11 -4.30
CA ALA A 385 5.67 -0.18 -5.31
C ALA A 385 4.68 0.96 -5.61
N LEU A 386 5.11 2.21 -5.41
CA LEU A 386 4.35 3.44 -5.73
C LEU A 386 5.13 4.24 -6.78
N GLY A 387 4.47 4.53 -7.91
CA GLY A 387 5.05 5.28 -9.02
C GLY A 387 4.24 6.54 -9.34
N HIS A 388 4.93 7.68 -9.39
CA HIS A 388 4.40 8.97 -9.84
C HIS A 388 5.17 9.42 -11.09
N PHE A 389 4.45 9.82 -12.14
CA PHE A 389 5.01 10.18 -13.44
C PHE A 389 4.44 11.53 -13.85
N VAL A 390 5.30 12.53 -14.09
CA VAL A 390 4.89 13.91 -14.37
C VAL A 390 5.55 14.44 -15.63
N LYS A 391 4.75 15.02 -16.53
CA LYS A 391 5.24 15.82 -17.66
C LYS A 391 4.91 17.28 -17.41
N ILE A 392 5.92 18.12 -17.52
CA ILE A 392 5.82 19.58 -17.45
C ILE A 392 5.89 20.13 -18.89
N GLU A 393 5.01 21.07 -19.20
CA GLU A 393 5.04 21.88 -20.43
C GLU A 393 4.52 23.30 -20.11
N ASN A 394 5.16 24.33 -20.65
CA ASN A 394 4.88 25.74 -20.34
C ASN A 394 4.88 26.04 -18.82
N LYS A 395 5.78 25.38 -18.07
CA LYS A 395 5.91 25.44 -16.61
C LYS A 395 4.70 24.93 -15.81
N LEU A 396 3.75 24.27 -16.47
CA LEU A 396 2.56 23.66 -15.88
C LEU A 396 2.59 22.14 -16.08
N ILE A 397 1.81 21.41 -15.28
CA ILE A 397 1.63 19.96 -15.47
C ILE A 397 0.82 19.71 -16.76
N LYS A 398 1.44 19.07 -17.76
CA LYS A 398 0.77 18.61 -18.99
C LYS A 398 -0.09 17.37 -18.73
N TYR A 399 0.48 16.40 -18.04
CA TYR A 399 -0.19 15.21 -17.53
C TYR A 399 0.55 14.68 -16.29
N TYR A 400 -0.16 13.89 -15.50
CA TYR A 400 0.36 13.22 -14.31
C TYR A 400 -0.29 11.85 -14.19
N ASN A 401 0.51 10.77 -14.18
CA ASN A 401 0.02 9.39 -14.04
C ASN A 401 0.50 8.80 -12.70
N ILE A 402 -0.32 7.95 -12.07
CA ILE A 402 -0.08 7.42 -10.71
C ILE A 402 -0.44 5.93 -10.64
N ILE A 403 0.57 5.09 -10.41
CA ILE A 403 0.38 3.66 -10.16
C ILE A 403 0.66 3.36 -8.70
N THR A 404 -0.38 3.05 -7.93
CA THR A 404 -0.26 2.77 -6.48
C THR A 404 -0.11 1.28 -6.18
N PRO A 405 0.39 0.88 -5.00
CA PRO A 405 0.62 -0.53 -4.71
C PRO A 405 -0.66 -1.38 -4.71
N THR A 406 -1.81 -0.78 -4.39
CA THR A 406 -3.11 -1.46 -4.45
C THR A 406 -3.61 -1.60 -5.90
N VAL A 407 -3.19 -0.74 -6.83
CA VAL A 407 -3.49 -0.90 -8.26
C VAL A 407 -2.80 -2.15 -8.83
N TRP A 408 -1.55 -2.43 -8.42
CA TRP A 408 -0.88 -3.72 -8.70
C TRP A 408 -1.62 -4.92 -8.09
N ASN A 409 -1.82 -4.90 -6.77
CA ASN A 409 -2.32 -6.07 -6.04
C ASN A 409 -3.82 -6.37 -6.28
N MET A 410 -4.65 -5.35 -6.49
CA MET A 410 -6.11 -5.47 -6.67
C MET A 410 -6.56 -5.18 -8.11
N SER A 411 -5.64 -5.35 -9.05
CA SER A 411 -5.89 -5.26 -10.49
C SER A 411 -7.07 -6.16 -10.91
N PRO A 412 -7.91 -5.73 -11.86
CA PRO A 412 -8.78 -6.65 -12.57
C PRO A 412 -7.97 -7.50 -13.56
N THR A 413 -8.58 -8.57 -14.05
CA THR A 413 -8.07 -9.44 -15.12
C THR A 413 -7.53 -8.62 -16.31
N ASP A 414 -6.35 -8.97 -16.80
CA ASP A 414 -5.67 -8.25 -17.88
C ASP A 414 -6.17 -8.63 -19.29
N LEU A 415 -5.63 -7.96 -20.31
CA LEU A 415 -5.90 -8.20 -21.73
C LEU A 415 -5.55 -9.62 -22.22
N LEU A 416 -4.63 -10.31 -21.55
CA LEU A 416 -4.24 -11.68 -21.88
C LEU A 416 -5.13 -12.71 -21.16
N GLY A 417 -6.08 -12.25 -20.34
CA GLY A 417 -6.97 -13.08 -19.53
C GLY A 417 -6.32 -13.60 -18.24
N ASN A 418 -5.18 -13.06 -17.83
CA ASN A 418 -4.61 -13.39 -16.52
C ASN A 418 -5.41 -12.68 -15.43
N PRO A 419 -5.96 -13.38 -14.42
CA PRO A 419 -6.56 -12.73 -13.25
C PRO A 419 -5.58 -11.80 -12.56
N GLY A 420 -6.06 -10.71 -11.97
CA GLY A 420 -5.22 -9.85 -11.15
C GLY A 420 -4.67 -10.57 -9.92
N VAL A 421 -3.70 -9.98 -9.22
CA VAL A 421 -2.98 -10.64 -8.11
C VAL A 421 -3.92 -11.09 -6.98
N GLY A 422 -4.87 -10.25 -6.57
CA GLY A 422 -5.90 -10.56 -5.58
C GLY A 422 -6.93 -11.56 -6.07
N GLU A 423 -7.36 -11.45 -7.34
CA GLU A 423 -8.28 -12.43 -7.98
C GLU A 423 -7.64 -13.82 -8.00
N LYS A 424 -6.38 -13.89 -8.45
CA LYS A 424 -5.56 -15.12 -8.49
C LYS A 424 -5.40 -15.76 -7.12
N ALA A 425 -5.20 -14.96 -6.07
CA ALA A 425 -5.04 -15.44 -4.70
C ALA A 425 -6.29 -16.10 -4.12
N LEU A 426 -7.48 -15.78 -4.62
CA LEU A 426 -8.74 -16.41 -4.19
C LEU A 426 -9.00 -17.76 -4.87
N LEU A 427 -8.51 -17.95 -6.11
CA LEU A 427 -8.76 -19.16 -6.89
C LEU A 427 -8.26 -20.43 -6.19
N ASN A 428 -9.02 -21.52 -6.34
CA ASN A 428 -8.80 -22.83 -5.70
C ASN A 428 -8.89 -22.84 -4.16
N THR A 429 -9.23 -21.72 -3.52
CA THR A 429 -9.52 -21.72 -2.09
C THR A 429 -10.84 -22.45 -1.83
N VAL A 430 -10.82 -23.45 -0.96
CA VAL A 430 -12.02 -24.16 -0.47
C VAL A 430 -12.58 -23.40 0.72
N LEU A 431 -13.86 -23.03 0.68
CA LEU A 431 -14.55 -22.39 1.79
C LEU A 431 -15.06 -23.44 2.78
N ALA A 432 -14.63 -23.36 4.04
CA ALA A 432 -15.09 -24.26 5.10
C ALA A 432 -16.58 -24.07 5.40
N ASN A 433 -17.07 -22.82 5.34
CA ASN A 433 -18.48 -22.49 5.48
C ASN A 433 -18.92 -21.44 4.44
N VAL A 434 -19.70 -21.86 3.45
CA VAL A 434 -20.23 -21.01 2.37
C VAL A 434 -21.19 -19.91 2.88
N LYS A 435 -21.68 -19.99 4.12
CA LYS A 435 -22.46 -18.91 4.77
C LYS A 435 -21.57 -17.92 5.54
N GLU A 436 -20.36 -18.31 5.91
CA GLU A 436 -19.38 -17.52 6.66
C GLU A 436 -18.01 -17.57 5.95
N PRO A 437 -17.86 -16.94 4.76
CA PRO A 437 -16.68 -17.09 3.91
C PRO A 437 -15.47 -16.28 4.42
N VAL A 438 -14.98 -16.65 5.61
CA VAL A 438 -13.86 -16.02 6.34
C VAL A 438 -12.58 -15.96 5.52
N GLU A 439 -12.35 -16.98 4.69
CA GLU A 439 -11.15 -17.18 3.88
C GLU A 439 -10.97 -16.00 2.92
N ILE A 440 -12.04 -15.59 2.23
CA ILE A 440 -12.03 -14.45 1.31
C ILE A 440 -11.57 -13.20 2.04
N GLY A 441 -12.22 -12.89 3.17
CA GLY A 441 -11.88 -11.72 3.97
C GLY A 441 -10.48 -11.75 4.60
N ARG A 442 -9.92 -12.92 4.90
CA ARG A 442 -8.54 -13.08 5.39
C ARG A 442 -7.52 -12.91 4.27
N ILE A 443 -7.74 -13.56 3.12
CA ILE A 443 -6.89 -13.45 1.92
C ILE A 443 -6.81 -12.00 1.46
N MET A 444 -7.96 -11.33 1.27
CA MET A 444 -7.97 -9.94 0.79
C MET A 444 -7.29 -8.98 1.77
N ARG A 445 -7.51 -9.12 3.09
CA ARG A 445 -6.84 -8.26 4.10
C ARG A 445 -5.34 -8.50 4.21
N SER A 446 -4.83 -9.69 3.86
CA SER A 446 -3.39 -9.99 3.91
C SER A 446 -2.54 -9.09 2.99
N PHE A 447 -3.12 -8.62 1.88
CA PHE A 447 -2.53 -7.63 0.97
C PHE A 447 -2.53 -6.20 1.52
N ASP A 448 -3.29 -5.91 2.58
CA ASP A 448 -3.55 -4.56 3.08
C ASP A 448 -4.07 -3.60 1.98
N PRO A 449 -5.19 -3.90 1.31
CA PRO A 449 -5.65 -3.09 0.18
C PRO A 449 -6.09 -1.70 0.65
N CYS A 450 -5.60 -0.67 -0.04
CA CYS A 450 -5.99 0.72 0.16
C CYS A 450 -6.64 1.23 -1.12
N VAL A 451 -7.91 0.89 -1.27
CA VAL A 451 -8.70 1.17 -2.46
C VAL A 451 -8.97 2.66 -2.61
N SER A 452 -8.98 3.44 -1.51
CA SER A 452 -8.90 4.91 -1.56
C SER A 452 -7.66 5.42 -2.31
N CYS A 453 -6.54 4.69 -2.32
CA CYS A 453 -5.37 5.03 -3.13
C CYS A 453 -5.51 4.58 -4.60
N ALA A 454 -6.42 3.65 -4.90
CA ALA A 454 -6.59 3.06 -6.24
C ALA A 454 -7.79 3.66 -7.02
N THR A 455 -8.70 4.34 -6.31
CA THR A 455 -10.06 4.77 -6.71
C THR A 455 -10.51 5.86 -5.69
N HIS A 456 -11.22 6.98 -6.00
CA HIS A 456 -11.38 8.08 -4.98
C HIS A 456 -12.68 8.95 -4.81
N LEU A 457 -13.67 8.95 -5.72
CA LEU A 457 -15.02 9.64 -5.80
C LEU A 457 -15.25 11.14 -5.49
N ILE A 458 -16.06 11.79 -6.35
CA ILE A 458 -16.95 12.97 -6.11
C ILE A 458 -18.22 12.77 -6.97
N THR A 459 -19.41 13.18 -6.48
CA THR A 459 -20.64 13.31 -7.29
C THR A 459 -21.39 14.60 -6.92
N ASP A 460 -21.68 15.45 -7.89
CA ASP A 460 -22.52 16.66 -7.70
C ASP A 460 -23.97 16.46 -8.17
N SER A 461 -24.35 15.23 -8.55
CA SER A 461 -25.68 14.90 -9.08
C SER A 461 -26.06 13.44 -8.79
N GLY A 462 -27.08 13.24 -7.95
CA GLY A 462 -27.66 11.92 -7.63
C GLY A 462 -28.26 11.92 -6.22
N GLU A 463 -29.57 11.71 -6.12
CA GLU A 463 -30.28 11.63 -4.83
C GLU A 463 -29.81 10.42 -3.99
N PRO A 464 -29.88 10.49 -2.65
CA PRO A 464 -29.47 9.40 -1.78
C PRO A 464 -30.31 8.14 -2.02
N LEU A 465 -29.64 7.01 -2.22
CA LEU A 465 -30.29 5.71 -2.34
C LEU A 465 -30.64 5.18 -0.94
N GLU A 466 -31.91 5.26 -0.54
CA GLU A 466 -32.38 4.59 0.69
C GLU A 466 -32.41 3.07 0.49
N ILE A 467 -31.50 2.36 1.17
CA ILE A 467 -31.54 0.89 1.27
C ILE A 467 -32.33 0.53 2.52
N GLN A 468 -33.62 0.24 2.34
CA GLN A 468 -34.44 -0.32 3.41
C GLN A 468 -34.11 -1.81 3.60
N VAL A 469 -33.33 -2.13 4.63
CA VAL A 469 -33.12 -3.52 5.06
C VAL A 469 -34.39 -4.01 5.75
N ILE A 470 -35.15 -4.86 5.06
CA ILE A 470 -36.29 -5.57 5.66
C ILE A 470 -35.72 -6.71 6.51
N VAL A 471 -36.04 -6.70 7.81
CA VAL A 471 -35.70 -7.73 8.80
C VAL A 471 -36.77 -8.82 8.81
#